data_AF-A0A1I0RNZ3-F1
#
_entry.id   AF-A0A1I0RNZ3-F1
#
_cell.length_a   1.000
_cell.length_b   1.000
_cell.length_c   1.000
_cell.angle_alpha   90.00
_cell.angle_beta   90.00
_cell.angle_gamma   90.00
#
_symmetry.space_group_name_H-M   'P 1'
#
loop_
_entity.id
_entity.type
_entity.pdbx_description
1 polymer ?
#
loop_
_entity_poly.entity_id
_entity_poly.type
_entity_poly.pdbx_seq_one_letter_code
_entity_poly.pdbx_strand_id
1 'polypeptide(L)'
;MDTIRKETAITFREVAKASIGSIMPVKSLGLKYTIKLIWEIDEVESEIKAIMDEIDSPILRIPGISYRMGAMIIAEIGDFSIFDSPYKILAYAGLSPFIYQSGQLVSSYSHMKSVVLDTSDMHF
;
A
#
# COMPACT_ATOMS: atom_id res chain seq x y z
N MET A 1 -26.18 -24.89 -6.01
CA MET A 1 -25.80 -23.69 -5.22
C MET A 1 -26.79 -23.42 -4.09
N ASP A 2 -28.11 -23.48 -4.33
CA ASP A 2 -29.13 -23.12 -3.33
C ASP A 2 -29.27 -24.10 -2.15
N THR A 3 -29.02 -25.39 -2.37
CA THR A 3 -29.07 -26.41 -1.30
C THR A 3 -28.02 -26.16 -0.23
N ILE A 4 -26.80 -25.75 -0.62
CA ILE A 4 -25.69 -25.44 0.31
C ILE A 4 -26.04 -24.23 1.17
N ARG A 5 -26.63 -23.17 0.58
CA ARG A 5 -27.07 -22.00 1.35
C ARG A 5 -28.16 -22.34 2.36
N LYS A 6 -29.09 -23.22 1.98
CA LYS A 6 -30.18 -23.67 2.85
C LYS A 6 -29.67 -24.52 4.01
N GLU A 7 -28.77 -25.46 3.75
CA GLU A 7 -28.16 -26.31 4.78
C GLU A 7 -27.33 -25.48 5.76
N THR A 8 -26.47 -24.59 5.27
CA THR A 8 -25.68 -23.66 6.09
C THR A 8 -26.56 -22.77 6.97
N ALA A 9 -27.69 -22.27 6.44
CA ALA A 9 -28.63 -21.48 7.22
C ALA A 9 -29.30 -22.29 8.35
N ILE A 10 -29.63 -23.56 8.10
CA ILE A 10 -30.16 -24.48 9.12
C ILE A 10 -29.09 -24.71 10.19
N THR A 11 -27.84 -24.98 9.80
CA THR A 11 -26.73 -25.16 10.74
C THR A 11 -26.53 -23.93 11.62
N PHE A 12 -26.48 -22.72 11.04
CA PHE A 12 -26.36 -21.47 11.81
C PHE A 12 -27.48 -21.29 12.83
N ARG A 13 -28.72 -21.61 12.45
CA ARG A 13 -29.86 -21.53 13.34
C ARG A 13 -29.73 -22.50 14.51
N GLU A 14 -29.35 -23.75 14.26
CA GLU A 14 -29.22 -24.75 15.33
C GLU A 14 -28.06 -24.42 16.28
N VAL A 15 -26.90 -23.99 15.78
CA VAL A 15 -25.79 -23.57 16.66
C VAL A 15 -26.10 -22.30 17.44
N ALA A 16 -26.88 -21.38 16.88
CA ALA A 16 -27.31 -20.17 17.59
C ALA A 16 -28.27 -20.48 18.75
N LYS A 17 -29.20 -21.44 18.57
CA LYS A 17 -30.10 -21.90 19.66
C LYS A 17 -29.34 -22.55 20.81
N ALA A 18 -28.30 -23.33 20.49
CA ALA A 18 -27.47 -24.00 21.48
C ALA A 18 -26.34 -23.12 22.05
N SER A 19 -26.23 -21.86 21.61
CA SER A 19 -25.18 -20.95 22.02
C SER A 19 -25.39 -20.43 23.44
N ILE A 20 -24.29 -20.26 24.18
CA ILE A 20 -24.25 -19.61 25.49
C ILE A 20 -23.97 -18.10 25.41
N GLY A 21 -24.20 -17.49 24.23
CA GLY A 21 -23.94 -16.08 23.97
C GLY A 21 -24.78 -15.14 24.85
N SER A 22 -24.24 -13.96 25.16
CA SER A 22 -24.92 -12.91 25.93
C SER A 22 -25.18 -11.67 25.07
N ILE A 23 -26.28 -10.99 25.34
CA ILE A 23 -26.64 -9.74 24.64
C ILE A 23 -25.86 -8.59 25.29
N MET A 24 -24.89 -8.04 24.57
CA MET A 24 -24.09 -6.90 25.00
C MET A 24 -24.25 -5.75 23.98
N PRO A 25 -25.19 -4.81 24.21
CA PRO A 25 -25.53 -3.76 23.24
C PRO A 25 -24.32 -2.93 22.77
N VAL A 26 -23.40 -2.61 23.69
CA VAL A 26 -22.19 -1.84 23.38
C VAL A 26 -21.27 -2.60 22.42
N LYS A 27 -21.06 -3.90 22.65
CA LYS A 27 -20.23 -4.73 21.75
C LYS A 27 -20.90 -4.92 20.40
N SER A 28 -22.22 -5.11 20.38
CA SER A 28 -22.99 -5.22 19.13
C SER A 28 -22.92 -3.94 18.29
N LEU A 29 -22.98 -2.77 18.94
CA LEU A 29 -22.81 -1.49 18.26
C LEU A 29 -21.39 -1.32 17.71
N GLY A 30 -20.37 -1.63 18.51
CA GLY A 30 -18.97 -1.61 18.08
C GLY A 30 -18.72 -2.52 16.88
N LEU A 31 -19.22 -3.76 16.92
CA LEU A 31 -19.12 -4.71 15.82
C LEU A 31 -19.80 -4.20 14.55
N LYS A 32 -21.01 -3.64 14.66
CA LYS A 32 -21.72 -3.04 13.51
C LYS A 32 -20.88 -1.93 12.87
N TYR A 33 -20.27 -1.08 13.69
CA TYR A 33 -19.42 0.00 13.21
C TYR A 33 -18.14 -0.53 12.53
N THR A 34 -17.45 -1.50 13.13
CA THR A 34 -16.28 -2.13 12.50
C THR A 34 -16.62 -2.76 11.16
N ILE A 35 -17.76 -3.44 11.04
CA ILE A 35 -18.23 -3.98 9.77
C ILE A 35 -18.43 -2.86 8.75
N LYS A 36 -19.10 -1.76 9.15
CA LYS A 36 -19.31 -0.59 8.28
C LYS A 36 -18.00 -0.02 7.74
N LEU A 37 -16.98 0.11 8.61
CA LEU A 37 -15.66 0.59 8.21
C LEU A 37 -15.00 -0.31 7.17
N ILE A 38 -15.17 -1.63 7.27
CA ILE A 38 -14.65 -2.57 6.26
C ILE A 38 -15.30 -2.29 4.90
N TRP A 39 -16.61 -2.05 4.85
CA TRP A 39 -17.28 -1.70 3.59
C TRP A 39 -16.83 -0.36 3.01
N GLU A 40 -16.59 0.64 3.86
CA GLU A 40 -16.07 1.94 3.42
C GLU A 40 -14.66 1.80 2.82
N ILE A 41 -13.83 0.87 3.33
CA ILE A 41 -12.52 0.57 2.75
C ILE A 41 -12.67 0.02 1.33
N ASP A 42 -13.59 -0.92 1.11
CA ASP A 42 -13.81 -1.52 -0.21
C ASP A 42 -14.25 -0.48 -1.26
N GLU A 43 -15.09 0.48 -0.86
CA GLU A 43 -15.54 1.59 -1.72
C GLU A 43 -14.36 2.48 -2.13
N VAL A 44 -13.55 2.89 -1.16
CA VAL A 44 -12.35 3.70 -1.41
C VAL A 44 -11.34 2.95 -2.28
N GLU A 45 -11.15 1.64 -2.10
CA GLU A 45 -10.28 0.85 -2.96
C GLU A 45 -10.76 0.80 -4.41
N SER A 46 -12.08 0.73 -4.63
CA SER A 46 -12.67 0.78 -5.96
C SER A 46 -12.42 2.13 -6.64
N GLU A 47 -12.55 3.23 -5.91
CA GLU A 47 -12.26 4.58 -6.42
C GLU A 47 -10.78 4.76 -6.77
N ILE A 48 -9.88 4.34 -5.87
CA ILE A 48 -8.42 4.36 -6.12
C ILE A 48 -8.08 3.58 -7.39
N LYS A 49 -8.69 2.40 -7.56
CA LYS A 49 -8.47 1.58 -8.75
C LYS A 49 -8.90 2.32 -10.02
N ALA A 50 -10.09 2.93 -10.02
CA ALA A 50 -10.59 3.67 -11.18
C ALA A 50 -9.65 4.82 -11.57
N ILE A 51 -9.22 5.63 -10.60
CA ILE A 51 -8.27 6.73 -10.82
C ILE A 51 -6.93 6.20 -11.36
N MET A 52 -6.40 5.13 -10.77
CA MET A 52 -5.12 4.54 -11.20
C MET A 52 -5.19 3.90 -12.60
N ASP A 53 -6.33 3.34 -12.98
CA ASP A 53 -6.56 2.82 -14.33
C ASP A 53 -6.57 3.97 -15.36
N GLU A 54 -7.03 5.17 -14.99
CA GLU A 54 -6.97 6.37 -15.85
C GLU A 54 -5.55 6.94 -15.98
N ILE A 55 -4.76 6.90 -14.91
CA ILE A 55 -3.36 7.37 -14.92
C ILE A 55 -2.48 6.47 -15.80
N ASP A 56 -2.78 5.16 -15.90
CA ASP A 56 -2.00 4.13 -16.63
C ASP A 56 -0.49 4.20 -16.32
N SER A 57 -0.16 4.40 -15.05
CA SER A 57 1.24 4.57 -14.64
C SER A 57 2.04 3.26 -14.80
N PRO A 58 3.29 3.32 -15.31
CA PRO A 58 4.18 2.17 -15.36
C PRO A 58 4.44 1.51 -13.99
N ILE A 59 4.16 2.19 -12.88
CA ILE A 59 4.39 1.68 -11.53
C ILE A 59 3.66 0.35 -11.26
N LEU A 60 2.49 0.15 -11.87
CA LEU A 60 1.70 -1.07 -11.72
C LEU A 60 2.29 -2.26 -12.48
N ARG A 61 3.28 -2.05 -13.36
CA ARG A 61 4.02 -3.13 -14.03
C ARG A 61 5.04 -3.80 -13.12
N ILE A 62 5.35 -3.20 -11.97
CA ILE A 62 6.27 -3.77 -10.98
C ILE A 62 5.55 -4.90 -10.23
N PRO A 63 6.04 -6.15 -10.29
CA PRO A 63 5.40 -7.26 -9.59
C PRO A 63 5.33 -7.01 -8.08
N GLY A 64 4.16 -7.29 -7.49
CA GLY A 64 3.94 -7.10 -6.06
C GLY A 64 3.48 -5.69 -5.64
N ILE A 65 3.43 -4.72 -6.55
CA ILE A 65 2.81 -3.42 -6.30
C ILE A 65 1.31 -3.50 -6.63
N SER A 66 0.47 -3.29 -5.61
CA SER A 66 -0.99 -3.18 -5.79
C SER A 66 -1.40 -1.76 -6.18
N TYR A 67 -2.64 -1.59 -6.64
CA TYR A 67 -3.23 -0.28 -6.94
C TYR A 67 -3.08 0.71 -5.79
N ARG A 68 -3.40 0.29 -4.56
CA ARG A 68 -3.25 1.12 -3.35
C ARG A 68 -1.79 1.55 -3.14
N MET A 69 -0.84 0.62 -3.29
CA MET A 69 0.58 0.93 -3.11
C MET A 69 1.11 1.87 -4.21
N GLY A 70 0.74 1.61 -5.47
CA GLY A 70 1.09 2.46 -6.60
C GLY A 70 0.53 3.87 -6.45
N ALA A 71 -0.74 3.99 -6.03
CA ALA A 71 -1.38 5.28 -5.75
C ALA A 71 -0.66 6.04 -4.64
N MET A 72 -0.28 5.37 -3.54
CA MET A 72 0.49 5.99 -2.46
C MET A 72 1.85 6.51 -2.95
N ILE A 73 2.59 5.73 -3.74
CA ILE A 73 3.89 6.16 -4.26
C ILE A 73 3.74 7.37 -5.19
N ILE A 74 2.75 7.35 -6.09
CA ILE A 74 2.48 8.49 -6.97
C ILE A 74 2.04 9.72 -6.17
N ALA A 75 1.20 9.55 -5.15
CA ALA A 75 0.75 10.65 -4.31
C ALA A 75 1.89 11.26 -3.48
N GLU A 76 2.84 10.44 -3.02
CA GLU A 76 3.99 10.89 -2.23
C GLU A 76 5.03 11.60 -3.10
N ILE A 77 5.37 11.03 -4.26
CA ILE A 77 6.38 11.62 -5.16
C ILE A 77 5.80 12.80 -5.95
N GLY A 78 4.52 12.72 -6.31
CA GLY A 78 3.85 13.68 -7.18
C GLY A 78 4.41 13.63 -8.60
N ASP A 79 4.98 14.75 -9.06
CA ASP A 79 5.55 14.87 -10.40
C ASP A 79 7.00 14.36 -10.43
N PHE A 80 7.23 13.25 -11.12
CA PHE A 80 8.57 12.67 -11.31
C PHE A 80 9.52 13.59 -12.10
N SER A 81 8.99 14.56 -12.85
CA SER A 81 9.80 15.47 -13.68
C SER A 81 10.71 16.40 -12.85
N ILE A 82 10.40 16.60 -11.56
CA ILE A 82 11.23 17.41 -10.65
C ILE A 82 12.55 16.72 -10.30
N PHE A 83 12.70 15.43 -10.61
CA PHE A 83 13.89 14.65 -10.33
C PHE A 83 14.68 14.36 -11.61
N ASP A 84 15.85 15.00 -11.76
CA ASP A 84 16.73 14.76 -12.92
C ASP A 84 17.43 13.39 -12.90
N SER A 85 17.27 12.60 -11.83
CA SER A 85 17.93 11.30 -11.68
C SER A 85 17.19 10.39 -10.70
N PRO A 86 17.12 9.06 -10.96
CA PRO A 86 16.55 8.10 -10.01
C PRO A 86 17.26 8.09 -8.65
N TYR A 87 18.55 8.46 -8.59
CA TYR A 87 19.27 8.56 -7.32
C TYR A 87 18.73 9.68 -6.42
N LYS A 88 18.20 10.76 -7.01
CA LYS A 88 17.57 11.84 -6.24
C LYS A 88 16.25 11.38 -5.61
N ILE A 89 15.50 10.53 -6.31
CA ILE A 89 14.28 9.90 -5.76
C ILE A 89 14.64 8.99 -4.58
N LEU A 90 15.70 8.19 -4.69
CA LEU A 90 16.18 7.36 -3.58
C LEU A 90 16.60 8.20 -2.38
N ALA A 91 17.37 9.27 -2.61
CA ALA A 91 17.78 10.18 -1.56
C ALA A 91 16.57 10.89 -0.90
N TYR A 92 15.57 11.29 -1.69
CA TYR A 92 14.31 11.86 -1.20
C TYR A 92 13.55 10.89 -0.30
N ALA A 93 13.53 9.60 -0.66
CA ALA A 93 12.94 8.54 0.16
C ALA A 93 13.81 8.17 1.39
N GLY A 94 14.93 8.85 1.64
CA GLY A 94 15.87 8.54 2.72
C GLY A 94 16.64 7.23 2.52
N LEU A 95 16.65 6.69 1.30
CA LEU A 95 17.36 5.45 0.95
C LEU A 95 18.76 5.75 0.43
N SER A 96 19.72 4.90 0.79
CA SER A 96 21.10 5.02 0.31
C SER A 96 21.27 4.34 -1.05
N PRO A 97 21.67 5.06 -2.10
CA PRO A 97 21.82 4.48 -3.43
C PRO A 97 23.15 3.74 -3.60
N PHE A 98 23.27 2.46 -3.21
CA PHE A 98 24.46 1.65 -3.59
C PHE A 98 24.20 0.14 -3.77
N ILE A 99 24.61 -0.40 -4.92
CA ILE A 99 25.19 -1.75 -5.06
C ILE A 99 26.38 -1.63 -6.02
N TYR A 100 27.61 -1.80 -5.53
CA TYR A 100 28.81 -1.90 -6.36
C TYR A 100 29.49 -3.25 -6.04
N GLN A 101 29.39 -4.24 -6.94
CA GLN A 101 30.03 -5.55 -6.78
C GLN A 101 31.34 -5.59 -7.59
N SER A 102 32.42 -5.97 -6.92
CA SER A 102 33.84 -5.83 -7.30
C SER A 102 34.30 -6.78 -8.42
N GLY A 103 33.85 -6.55 -9.66
CA GLY A 103 34.01 -7.52 -10.76
C GLY A 103 35.02 -7.21 -11.86
N GLN A 104 35.07 -6.00 -12.42
CA GLN A 104 35.96 -5.70 -13.56
C GLN A 104 36.44 -4.24 -13.54
N LEU A 105 37.75 -4.10 -13.49
CA LEU A 105 38.48 -2.84 -13.68
C LEU A 105 38.06 -2.16 -14.99
N VAL A 106 37.54 -0.94 -14.89
CA VAL A 106 37.75 0.09 -15.92
C VAL A 106 38.31 1.33 -15.24
N SER A 107 39.55 1.62 -15.60
CA SER A 107 40.41 2.68 -15.09
C SER A 107 39.85 4.08 -15.36
N SER A 108 40.03 4.96 -14.36
CA SER A 108 40.08 6.43 -14.44
C SER A 108 38.76 7.16 -14.70
N TYR A 109 38.18 7.76 -13.66
CA TYR A 109 38.07 9.23 -13.46
C TYR A 109 37.16 9.56 -12.24
N SER A 110 37.82 10.00 -11.18
CA SER A 110 37.47 11.03 -10.17
C SER A 110 36.12 11.07 -9.40
N HIS A 111 36.29 10.97 -8.06
CA HIS A 111 35.54 11.56 -6.94
C HIS A 111 34.07 11.15 -6.68
N MET A 112 33.93 10.02 -5.99
CA MET A 112 32.73 9.67 -5.23
C MET A 112 32.76 10.39 -3.87
N LYS A 113 32.01 11.47 -3.71
CA LYS A 113 31.74 12.05 -2.38
C LYS A 113 30.46 11.42 -1.82
N SER A 114 30.64 10.45 -0.93
CA SER A 114 29.67 10.23 0.15
C SER A 114 29.66 11.50 1.00
N VAL A 115 28.66 12.36 0.82
CA VAL A 115 28.36 13.42 1.78
C VAL A 115 27.34 12.87 2.75
N VAL A 116 27.84 12.47 3.92
CA VAL A 116 27.05 12.40 5.14
C VAL A 116 26.91 13.86 5.63
N LEU A 117 25.66 14.29 5.88
CA LEU A 117 25.19 15.54 6.52
C LEU A 117 25.15 16.78 5.59
N ASP A 118 24.12 17.63 5.60
CA ASP A 118 23.29 18.11 6.72
C ASP A 118 21.86 18.44 6.25
N THR A 119 20.86 18.12 7.06
CA THR A 119 19.42 18.30 6.78
C THR A 119 18.92 19.73 7.03
N SER A 120 19.79 20.73 6.91
CA SER A 120 19.51 22.12 7.29
C SER A 120 18.99 23.00 6.14
N ASP A 121 19.03 22.55 4.89
CA ASP A 121 18.57 23.30 3.71
C ASP A 121 17.42 22.60 2.95
N MET A 122 16.44 22.04 3.67
CA MET A 122 15.23 21.48 3.05
C MET A 122 14.12 22.54 3.04
N HIS A 123 14.08 23.36 1.98
CA HIS A 123 12.85 24.06 1.60
C HIS A 123 12.13 23.21 0.54
N PHE A 124 10.96 22.69 0.93
CA PHE A 124 10.01 22.02 0.04
C PHE A 124 9.49 22.97 -1.04
#